data_AF-A0A7S3PCS1-F1
#
_entry.id   AF-A0A7S3PCS1-F1
#
_cell.length_a   1.000
_cell.length_b   1.000
_cell.length_c   1.000
_cell.angle_alpha   90.00
_cell.angle_beta   90.00
_cell.angle_gamma   90.00
#
_symmetry.space_group_name_H-M   'P 1'
#
loop_
_entity.id
_entity.type
_entity.pdbx_description
1 polymer ?
#
loop_
_entity_poly.entity_id
_entity_poly.type
_entity_poly.pdbx_seq_one_letter_code
_entity_poly.pdbx_strand_id
1 'polypeptide(L)'
;MHYLHHRYFECNYGTPGFMMDRFFGTFRESLGVNSNVYKGEHVESKTNKLESNARRTDAKATLFGMPKWDEGLYNMIVYLVLPGAVILIARKIDSVRIALISGIIAAGPIVAAFFVAYLASRKSGSWRKKLLYPFSEESFAGQLGVHVIASFLFCMVPIFHCIQMLLSNPGEAVYFSIHQ
;
A
#
# COMPACT_ATOMS: atom_id res chain seq x y z
N MET A 1 -6.44 -4.77 7.50
CA MET A 1 -6.90 -3.59 6.74
C MET A 1 -7.56 -3.99 5.42
N HIS A 2 -6.84 -4.38 4.36
CA HIS A 2 -7.49 -4.82 3.10
C HIS A 2 -8.40 -6.06 3.24
N TYR A 3 -8.00 -7.08 4.01
CA TYR A 3 -8.87 -8.23 4.32
C TYR A 3 -10.12 -7.85 5.16
N LEU A 4 -10.00 -6.83 6.02
CA LEU A 4 -11.10 -6.30 6.82
C LEU A 4 -12.04 -5.44 5.97
N HIS A 5 -11.49 -4.66 5.04
CA HIS A 5 -12.20 -3.88 4.05
C HIS A 5 -12.98 -4.78 3.05
N HIS A 6 -12.38 -5.90 2.61
CA HIS A 6 -13.08 -6.89 1.80
C HIS A 6 -14.13 -7.71 2.56
N ARG A 7 -14.00 -7.81 3.88
CA ARG A 7 -14.98 -8.49 4.74
C ARG A 7 -16.11 -7.57 5.18
N TYR A 8 -15.86 -6.27 5.29
CA TYR A 8 -16.80 -5.22 5.64
C TYR A 8 -16.66 -4.06 4.65
N PHE A 9 -17.53 -4.03 3.65
CA PHE A 9 -17.47 -3.13 2.49
C PHE A 9 -17.58 -1.62 2.79
N GLU A 10 -17.72 -1.23 4.05
CA GLU A 10 -18.12 0.13 4.48
C GLU A 10 -17.18 0.81 5.48
N CYS A 11 -16.00 0.25 5.74
CA CYS A 11 -15.09 0.84 6.73
C CYS A 11 -13.61 0.67 6.39
N ASN A 12 -12.79 1.51 7.03
CA ASN A 12 -11.34 1.39 7.02
C ASN A 12 -10.75 1.36 5.58
N TYR A 13 -10.99 2.41 4.79
CA TYR A 13 -10.48 2.60 3.41
C TYR A 13 -9.07 3.20 3.34
N GLY A 14 -8.64 3.85 4.42
CA GLY A 14 -7.36 4.56 4.53
C GLY A 14 -6.16 3.63 4.68
N THR A 15 -4.96 4.21 4.63
CA THR A 15 -3.71 3.51 4.94
C THR A 15 -3.26 3.93 6.35
N PRO A 16 -2.46 3.12 7.06
CA PRO A 16 -2.00 3.46 8.42
C PRO A 16 -1.18 4.76 8.49
N GLY A 17 -0.73 5.32 7.35
CA GLY A 17 -0.03 6.59 7.29
C GLY A 17 -0.94 7.83 7.32
N PHE A 18 -2.21 7.71 6.91
CA PHE A 18 -3.12 8.86 6.85
C PHE A 18 -4.53 8.48 7.32
N MET A 19 -5.03 9.19 8.35
CA MET A 19 -6.31 8.91 9.02
C MET A 19 -7.54 9.40 8.21
N MET A 20 -7.61 9.12 6.90
CA MET A 20 -8.75 9.52 6.05
C MET A 20 -10.06 8.99 6.61
N ASP A 21 -10.07 7.75 7.10
CA ASP A 21 -11.28 7.13 7.61
C ASP A 21 -11.87 7.83 8.83
N ARG A 22 -11.02 8.49 9.61
CA ARG A 22 -11.49 9.24 10.78
C ARG A 22 -12.12 10.57 10.36
N PHE A 23 -11.53 11.26 9.37
CA PHE A 23 -12.09 12.51 8.86
C PHE A 23 -13.43 12.31 8.18
N PHE A 24 -13.60 11.18 7.49
CA PHE A 24 -14.85 10.85 6.79
C PHE A 24 -15.78 9.92 7.58
N GLY A 25 -15.46 9.60 8.84
CA GLY A 25 -16.32 8.82 9.72
C GLY A 25 -16.49 7.34 9.35
N THR A 26 -15.67 6.83 8.44
CA THR A 26 -15.61 5.42 8.01
C THR A 26 -14.65 4.58 8.87
N PHE A 27 -14.03 5.18 9.88
CA PHE A 27 -13.11 4.48 10.78
C PHE A 27 -13.87 3.58 11.75
N ARG A 28 -13.40 2.34 11.88
CA ARG A 28 -13.99 1.36 12.80
C ARG A 28 -12.90 0.76 13.68
N GLU A 29 -12.93 1.16 14.96
CA GLU A 29 -11.98 0.76 16.01
C GLU A 29 -12.10 -0.72 16.40
N SER A 30 -13.29 -1.32 16.25
CA SER A 30 -13.53 -2.71 16.63
C SER A 30 -14.51 -3.39 15.69
N LEU A 31 -14.26 -4.67 15.45
CA LEU A 31 -15.13 -5.59 14.72
C LEU A 31 -16.48 -5.82 15.42
N GLY A 32 -16.62 -5.47 16.70
CA GLY A 32 -17.88 -5.66 17.42
C GLY A 32 -18.96 -4.63 17.06
N VAL A 33 -20.19 -4.94 17.48
CA VAL A 33 -21.37 -4.05 17.46
C VAL A 33 -21.15 -2.78 18.32
N ASN A 34 -20.16 -2.78 19.22
CA ASN A 34 -19.92 -1.71 20.20
C ASN A 34 -18.76 -0.79 19.81
N SER A 35 -18.63 -0.40 18.54
CA SER A 35 -17.68 0.66 18.19
C SER A 35 -18.33 2.02 18.45
N ASN A 36 -17.84 2.77 19.44
CA ASN A 36 -18.34 4.12 19.76
C ASN A 36 -18.03 5.17 18.68
N VAL A 37 -17.15 4.84 17.74
CA VAL A 37 -16.60 5.78 16.75
C VAL A 37 -17.23 5.62 15.36
N TYR A 38 -17.72 4.43 15.03
CA TYR A 38 -18.31 4.14 13.71
C TYR A 38 -19.73 4.69 13.63
N LYS A 39 -20.02 5.44 12.55
CA LYS A 39 -21.34 6.05 12.29
C LYS A 39 -22.06 5.47 11.06
N GLY A 40 -21.56 4.36 10.50
CA GLY A 40 -22.15 3.73 9.32
C GLY A 40 -23.34 2.83 9.66
N GLU A 41 -24.07 2.43 8.61
CA GLU A 41 -25.39 1.78 8.70
C GLU A 41 -25.30 0.25 8.94
N HIS A 42 -24.14 -0.37 8.71
CA HIS A 42 -23.98 -1.83 8.83
C HIS A 42 -23.94 -2.34 10.29
N VAL A 43 -25.08 -2.88 10.75
CA VAL A 43 -25.24 -3.57 12.04
C VAL A 43 -24.96 -5.07 11.87
N GLU A 44 -24.00 -5.64 12.61
CA GLU A 44 -23.77 -7.09 12.60
C GLU A 44 -24.95 -7.84 13.25
N SER A 45 -25.46 -8.86 12.56
CA SER A 45 -26.44 -9.79 13.12
C SER A 45 -25.82 -10.66 14.22
N LYS A 46 -26.51 -10.77 15.37
CA LYS A 46 -26.10 -11.55 16.57
C LYS A 46 -25.83 -13.05 16.31
N THR A 47 -26.18 -13.58 15.14
CA THR A 47 -26.03 -15.00 14.80
C THR A 47 -24.62 -15.42 14.37
N ASN A 48 -23.75 -14.49 13.97
CA ASN A 48 -22.35 -14.81 13.65
C ASN A 48 -21.45 -14.40 14.82
N LYS A 49 -21.34 -15.26 15.83
CA LYS A 49 -20.29 -15.14 16.86
C LYS A 49 -18.93 -15.29 16.17
N LEU A 50 -18.34 -14.16 15.77
CA LEU A 50 -16.94 -14.11 15.35
C LEU A 50 -16.08 -14.72 16.45
N GLU A 51 -15.18 -15.61 16.07
CA GLU A 51 -14.19 -16.22 16.98
C GLU A 51 -13.50 -15.13 17.80
N SER A 52 -13.55 -15.27 19.12
CA SER A 52 -12.99 -14.35 20.11
C SER A 52 -11.48 -14.10 19.94
N ASN A 53 -10.80 -14.87 19.09
CA ASN A 53 -9.41 -14.69 18.72
C ASN A 53 -9.18 -13.59 17.66
N ALA A 54 -10.17 -13.28 16.80
CA ALA A 54 -10.08 -12.16 15.85
C ALA A 54 -10.22 -10.78 16.55
N ARG A 55 -10.70 -10.78 17.80
CA ARG A 55 -10.75 -9.63 18.71
C ARG A 55 -9.37 -9.21 19.22
N ARG A 56 -8.33 -10.06 19.08
CA ARG A 56 -6.98 -9.71 19.51
C ARG A 56 -6.34 -8.73 18.54
N THR A 57 -6.55 -7.45 18.84
CA THR A 57 -5.54 -6.38 18.72
C THR A 57 -4.90 -6.25 17.35
N ASP A 58 -5.67 -5.76 16.36
CA ASP A 58 -5.03 -5.04 15.26
C ASP A 58 -4.55 -3.71 15.86
N ALA A 59 -3.23 -3.58 16.10
CA ALA A 59 -2.62 -2.34 16.62
C ALA A 59 -2.96 -1.12 15.72
N LYS A 60 -3.34 -1.37 14.46
CA LYS A 60 -3.82 -0.38 13.50
C LYS A 60 -5.21 0.16 13.79
N ALA A 61 -5.97 -0.48 14.68
CA ALA A 61 -7.34 -0.09 14.99
C ALA A 61 -7.42 0.88 16.18
N THR A 62 -6.31 1.19 16.86
CA THR A 62 -6.28 2.15 17.97
C THR A 62 -5.64 3.47 17.54
N LEU A 63 -6.28 4.59 17.87
CA LEU A 63 -5.84 5.95 17.50
C LEU A 63 -4.39 6.27 17.91
N PHE A 64 -3.96 5.75 19.06
CA PHE A 64 -2.62 5.90 19.62
C PHE A 64 -1.81 4.60 19.57
N GLY A 65 -2.24 3.65 18.73
CA GLY A 65 -1.50 2.41 18.52
C GLY A 65 -0.15 2.74 17.90
N MET A 66 0.93 2.38 18.59
CA MET A 66 2.25 2.47 17.98
C MET A 66 2.32 1.50 16.80
N PRO A 67 2.94 1.91 15.68
CA PRO A 67 3.12 1.02 14.55
C PRO A 67 3.92 -0.20 15.00
N LYS A 68 3.58 -1.37 14.46
CA LYS A 68 4.42 -2.55 14.63
C LYS A 68 5.79 -2.30 13.99
N TRP A 69 6.80 -3.08 14.38
CA TRP A 69 8.18 -2.83 13.90
C TRP A 69 8.25 -2.78 12.36
N ASP A 70 7.56 -3.71 11.69
CA ASP A 70 7.54 -3.86 10.24
C ASP A 70 6.86 -2.68 9.55
N GLU A 71 5.77 -2.18 10.13
CA GLU A 71 5.09 -0.96 9.68
C GLU A 71 5.94 0.29 9.90
N GLY A 72 6.61 0.37 11.05
CA GLY A 72 7.54 1.44 11.37
C GLY A 72 8.70 1.49 10.38
N LEU A 73 9.28 0.32 10.04
CA LEU A 73 10.32 0.22 9.02
C LEU A 73 9.80 0.63 7.65
N TYR A 74 8.63 0.14 7.24
CA TYR A 74 8.03 0.51 5.97
C TYR A 74 7.84 2.03 5.86
N ASN A 75 7.24 2.65 6.88
CA ASN A 75 7.03 4.09 6.93
C ASN A 75 8.35 4.87 6.92
N MET A 76 9.37 4.40 7.64
CA MET A 76 10.71 5.00 7.61
C MET A 76 11.30 4.95 6.19
N ILE A 77 11.19 3.82 5.51
CA ILE A 77 11.67 3.68 4.13
C ILE A 77 10.92 4.64 3.20
N VAL A 78 9.58 4.65 3.27
CA VAL A 78 8.75 5.42 2.33
C VAL A 78 8.81 6.92 2.58
N TYR A 79 8.82 7.37 3.83
CA TYR A 79 8.72 8.80 4.14
C TYR A 79 10.07 9.47 4.40
N LEU A 80 11.15 8.71 4.68
CA LEU A 80 12.47 9.27 4.95
C LEU A 80 13.51 8.80 3.93
N VAL A 81 13.65 7.48 3.74
CA VAL A 81 14.73 6.92 2.91
C VAL A 81 14.50 7.22 1.42
N LEU A 82 13.30 6.94 0.90
CA LEU A 82 12.99 7.17 -0.52
C LEU A 82 13.05 8.66 -0.89
N PRO A 83 12.44 9.60 -0.15
CA PRO A 83 12.59 11.02 -0.44
C PRO A 83 14.04 11.49 -0.30
N GLY A 84 14.77 11.00 0.71
CA GLY A 84 16.19 11.28 0.87
C GLY A 84 17.02 10.83 -0.34
N ALA A 85 16.77 9.63 -0.85
CA ALA A 85 17.43 9.11 -2.06
C ALA A 85 17.09 9.95 -3.29
N VAL A 86 15.82 10.33 -3.47
CA VAL A 86 15.39 11.23 -4.56
C VAL A 86 16.11 12.57 -4.49
N ILE A 87 16.20 13.18 -3.31
CA ILE A 87 16.91 14.46 -3.11
C ILE A 87 18.40 14.34 -3.46
N LEU A 88 19.04 13.23 -3.09
CA LEU A 88 20.46 13.00 -3.40
C LEU A 88 20.69 12.84 -4.92
N ILE A 89 19.78 12.16 -5.62
CA ILE A 89 19.86 11.95 -7.08
C ILE A 89 19.55 13.25 -7.84
N ALA A 90 18.62 14.07 -7.32
CA ALA A 90 18.12 15.30 -7.96
C ALA A 90 19.13 16.45 -8.03
N ARG A 91 20.38 16.30 -7.55
CA ARG A 91 21.38 17.39 -7.50
C ARG A 91 21.79 17.96 -8.86
N LYS A 92 21.75 17.14 -9.92
CA LYS A 92 21.91 17.57 -11.32
C LYS A 92 20.93 16.77 -12.14
N ILE A 93 19.85 17.38 -12.59
CA ILE A 93 18.77 16.67 -13.28
C ILE A 93 19.19 16.51 -14.75
N ASP A 94 19.33 15.27 -15.19
CA ASP A 94 19.50 14.88 -16.59
C ASP A 94 18.40 13.84 -16.95
N SER A 95 18.21 13.54 -18.23
CA SER A 95 17.13 12.66 -18.69
C SER A 95 17.17 11.27 -18.04
N VAL A 96 18.38 10.75 -17.76
CA VAL A 96 18.56 9.44 -17.11
C VAL A 96 18.12 9.48 -15.65
N ARG A 97 18.52 10.53 -14.92
CA ARG A 97 18.13 10.71 -13.52
C ARG A 97 16.66 11.02 -13.36
N ILE A 98 16.04 11.74 -14.31
CA ILE A 98 14.59 11.94 -14.31
C ILE A 98 13.87 10.59 -14.40
N ALA A 99 14.29 9.72 -15.32
CA ALA A 99 13.72 8.38 -15.45
C ALA A 99 13.94 7.57 -14.16
N LEU A 100 15.14 7.65 -13.57
CA LEU A 100 15.47 6.97 -12.31
C LEU A 100 14.60 7.46 -11.15
N ILE A 101 14.47 8.78 -10.96
CA ILE A 101 13.64 9.39 -9.92
C ILE A 101 12.18 9.00 -10.10
N SER A 102 11.67 9.07 -11.33
CA SER A 102 10.29 8.69 -11.66
C SER A 102 10.03 7.22 -11.34
N GLY A 103 10.99 6.34 -11.65
CA GLY A 103 10.94 4.92 -11.32
C GLY A 103 10.97 4.67 -9.81
N ILE A 104 11.84 5.36 -9.07
CA ILE A 104 11.93 5.26 -7.61
C ILE A 104 10.63 5.71 -6.95
N ILE A 105 10.02 6.81 -7.42
CA ILE A 105 8.76 7.31 -6.85
C ILE A 105 7.61 6.35 -7.17
N ALA A 106 7.52 5.85 -8.40
CA ALA A 106 6.42 4.96 -8.81
C ALA A 106 6.53 3.54 -8.23
N ALA A 107 7.72 2.94 -8.23
CA ALA A 107 7.93 1.55 -7.83
C ALA A 107 8.47 1.40 -6.40
N GLY A 108 9.13 2.42 -5.85
CA GLY A 108 9.85 2.36 -4.57
C GLY A 108 8.99 1.89 -3.40
N PRO A 109 7.78 2.43 -3.18
CA PRO A 109 6.90 1.95 -2.10
C PRO A 109 6.51 0.47 -2.23
N ILE A 110 6.37 -0.04 -3.46
CA ILE A 110 6.05 -1.46 -3.69
C ILE A 110 7.28 -2.33 -3.41
N VAL A 111 8.45 -1.93 -3.89
CA VAL A 111 9.72 -2.63 -3.60
C VAL A 111 10.00 -2.66 -2.10
N ALA A 112 9.77 -1.54 -1.41
CA ALA A 112 9.87 -1.46 0.05
C ALA A 112 8.89 -2.41 0.75
N ALA A 113 7.65 -2.51 0.27
CA ALA A 113 6.67 -3.44 0.82
C ALA A 113 7.12 -4.89 0.67
N PHE A 114 7.63 -5.28 -0.50
CA PHE A 114 8.19 -6.62 -0.72
C PHE A 114 9.40 -6.89 0.17
N PHE A 115 10.31 -5.92 0.31
CA PHE A 115 11.48 -6.04 1.17
C PHE A 115 11.08 -6.24 2.64
N VAL A 116 10.18 -5.41 3.16
CA VAL A 116 9.68 -5.53 4.54
C VAL A 116 8.91 -6.84 4.72
N ALA A 117 8.06 -7.24 3.77
CA ALA A 117 7.33 -8.50 3.83
C ALA A 117 8.28 -9.71 3.87
N TYR A 118 9.39 -9.66 3.11
CA TYR A 118 10.42 -10.68 3.14
C TYR A 118 11.06 -10.79 4.54
N LEU A 119 11.44 -9.66 5.14
CA LEU A 119 12.07 -9.61 6.46
C LEU A 119 11.11 -9.99 7.59
N ALA A 120 9.85 -9.57 7.51
CA ALA A 120 8.83 -9.85 8.50
C ALA A 120 8.33 -11.31 8.44
N SER A 121 8.59 -12.02 7.34
CA SER A 121 8.12 -13.39 7.14
C SER A 121 8.81 -14.37 8.07
N ARG A 122 8.11 -14.77 9.14
CA ARG A 122 8.51 -15.85 10.06
C ARG A 122 8.25 -17.25 9.49
N LYS A 123 7.56 -17.37 8.34
CA LYS A 123 7.21 -18.66 7.75
C LYS A 123 8.43 -19.27 7.10
N SER A 124 8.81 -20.47 7.53
CA SER A 124 9.77 -21.30 6.80
C SER A 124 9.11 -21.84 5.53
N GLY A 125 9.75 -21.68 4.37
CA GLY A 125 9.20 -22.09 3.08
C GLY A 125 9.74 -21.30 1.88
N SER A 126 9.20 -21.61 0.69
CA SER A 126 9.55 -20.94 -0.57
C SER A 126 9.33 -19.43 -0.52
N TRP A 127 10.18 -18.67 -1.21
CA TRP A 127 10.09 -17.21 -1.32
C TRP A 127 8.69 -16.74 -1.76
N ARG A 128 8.01 -17.53 -2.60
CA ARG A 128 6.62 -17.26 -3.05
C ARG A 128 5.64 -17.23 -1.88
N LYS A 129 5.77 -18.18 -0.94
CA LYS A 129 4.94 -18.22 0.29
C LYS A 129 5.29 -17.11 1.27
N LYS A 130 6.51 -16.57 1.21
CA LYS A 130 6.92 -15.44 2.05
C LYS A 130 6.38 -14.11 1.53
N LEU A 131 6.45 -13.89 0.22
CA LEU A 131 6.10 -12.60 -0.40
C LEU A 131 4.65 -12.49 -0.85
N LEU A 132 4.09 -13.57 -1.40
CA LEU A 132 2.77 -13.53 -2.05
C LEU A 132 1.65 -14.07 -1.17
N TYR A 133 1.90 -14.39 0.10
CA TYR A 133 0.81 -14.82 0.99
C TYR A 133 -0.20 -13.68 1.19
N PRO A 134 -1.52 -13.91 1.04
CA PRO A 134 -2.21 -15.22 0.95
C PRO A 134 -2.32 -15.85 -0.45
N PHE A 135 -2.01 -15.12 -1.51
CA PHE A 135 -2.08 -15.53 -2.93
C PHE A 135 -0.97 -16.50 -3.37
N SER A 136 -0.28 -17.17 -2.44
CA SER A 136 0.89 -18.00 -2.78
C SER A 136 0.54 -19.24 -3.60
N GLU A 137 -0.70 -19.69 -3.51
CA GLU A 137 -1.23 -20.87 -4.23
C GLU A 137 -1.88 -20.48 -5.58
N GLU A 138 -2.11 -19.19 -5.84
CA GLU A 138 -2.71 -18.73 -7.10
C GLU A 138 -1.68 -18.72 -8.23
N SER A 139 -2.05 -19.18 -9.42
CA SER A 139 -1.18 -19.14 -10.59
C SER A 139 -0.97 -17.71 -11.09
N PHE A 140 0.22 -17.40 -11.60
CA PHE A 140 0.50 -16.08 -12.17
C PHE A 140 -0.29 -15.83 -13.45
N ALA A 141 -0.61 -16.87 -14.23
CA ALA A 141 -1.47 -16.74 -15.41
C ALA A 141 -2.96 -16.53 -15.06
N GLY A 142 -3.34 -16.61 -13.78
CA GLY A 142 -4.71 -16.42 -13.31
C GLY A 142 -4.97 -15.01 -12.79
N GLN A 143 -5.86 -14.93 -11.79
CA GLN A 143 -6.30 -13.69 -11.17
C GLN A 143 -5.13 -12.83 -10.62
N LEU A 144 -4.12 -13.46 -10.01
CA LEU A 144 -2.94 -12.77 -9.51
C LEU A 144 -2.21 -11.97 -10.59
N GLY A 145 -1.96 -12.55 -11.77
CA GLY A 145 -1.27 -11.85 -12.85
C GLY A 145 -2.09 -10.70 -13.41
N VAL A 146 -3.40 -10.90 -13.56
CA VAL A 146 -4.31 -9.83 -13.99
C VAL A 146 -4.24 -8.65 -13.01
N HIS A 147 -4.27 -8.91 -11.69
CA HIS A 147 -4.14 -7.85 -10.68
C HIS A 147 -2.78 -7.17 -10.72
N VAL A 148 -1.68 -7.92 -10.90
CA VAL A 148 -0.34 -7.34 -11.00
C VAL A 148 -0.21 -6.47 -12.24
N ILE A 149 -0.66 -6.95 -13.40
CA ILE A 149 -0.62 -6.21 -14.67
C ILE A 149 -1.52 -4.97 -14.59
N ALA A 150 -2.76 -5.12 -14.12
CA ALA A 150 -3.67 -3.99 -13.96
C ALA A 150 -3.10 -2.95 -12.98
N SER A 151 -2.58 -3.38 -11.82
CA SER A 151 -1.95 -2.47 -10.86
C SER A 151 -0.72 -1.76 -11.45
N PHE A 152 0.09 -2.46 -12.23
CA PHE A 152 1.23 -1.84 -12.91
C PHE A 152 0.76 -0.77 -13.92
N LEU A 153 -0.18 -1.11 -14.80
CA LEU A 153 -0.67 -0.22 -15.85
C LEU A 153 -1.48 0.97 -15.32
N PHE A 154 -2.29 0.77 -14.28
CA PHE A 154 -3.20 1.81 -13.78
C PHE A 154 -2.64 2.57 -12.57
N CYS A 155 -1.68 2.02 -11.83
CA CYS A 155 -1.11 2.70 -10.66
C CYS A 155 0.33 3.16 -10.90
N MET A 156 1.20 2.29 -11.45
CA MET A 156 2.62 2.66 -11.59
C MET A 156 2.92 3.50 -12.83
N VAL A 157 2.41 3.10 -14.00
CA VAL A 157 2.68 3.80 -15.27
C VAL A 157 2.21 5.26 -15.24
N PRO A 158 1.01 5.60 -14.73
CA PRO A 158 0.56 6.99 -14.69
C PRO A 158 1.40 7.84 -13.73
N ILE A 159 1.77 7.30 -12.57
CA ILE A 159 2.65 8.00 -11.61
C ILE A 159 4.03 8.24 -12.25
N PHE A 160 4.60 7.23 -12.88
CA PHE A 160 5.89 7.36 -13.57
C PHE A 160 5.85 8.48 -14.62
N HIS A 161 4.87 8.46 -15.52
CA HIS A 161 4.75 9.49 -16.55
C HIS A 161 4.43 10.87 -15.98
N CYS A 162 3.61 10.96 -14.93
CA CYS A 162 3.29 12.22 -14.26
C CYS A 162 4.57 12.87 -13.69
N ILE A 163 5.38 12.11 -12.95
CA ILE A 163 6.65 12.61 -12.40
C ILE A 163 7.64 12.94 -13.52
N GLN A 164 7.72 12.11 -14.56
CA GLN A 164 8.61 12.36 -15.67
C GLN A 164 8.22 13.64 -16.41
N MET A 165 6.93 13.88 -16.67
CA MET A 165 6.43 15.12 -17.26
C MET A 165 6.68 16.33 -16.36
N LEU A 166 6.60 16.17 -15.04
CA LEU A 166 6.87 17.24 -14.08
C LEU A 166 8.35 17.67 -14.09
N LEU A 167 9.27 16.73 -14.29
CA LEU A 167 10.71 16.96 -14.18
C LEU A 167 11.43 17.19 -15.52
N SER A 168 10.87 16.70 -16.64
CA SER A 168 11.41 16.89 -17.98
C SER A 168 11.11 18.28 -18.53
N ASN A 169 11.96 18.77 -19.45
CA ASN A 169 11.64 19.97 -20.20
C ASN A 169 10.42 19.73 -21.11
N PRO A 170 9.66 20.77 -21.47
CA PRO A 170 8.55 20.66 -22.40
C PRO A 170 8.98 19.98 -23.72
N GLY A 171 8.29 18.91 -24.11
CA GLY A 171 8.58 18.14 -25.32
C GLY A 171 9.59 16.99 -25.16
N GLU A 172 10.28 16.89 -24.01
CA GLU A 172 11.27 15.82 -23.76
C GLU A 172 10.74 14.65 -22.93
N ALA A 173 9.48 14.71 -22.47
CA ALA A 173 8.88 13.62 -21.72
C ALA A 173 8.69 12.38 -22.62
N VAL A 174 8.87 11.17 -22.07
CA VAL A 174 8.72 9.90 -22.82
C VAL A 174 7.34 9.78 -23.49
N TYR A 175 6.31 10.38 -22.91
CA TYR A 175 5.00 10.47 -23.54
C TYR A 175 5.05 11.04 -24.97
N PHE A 176 5.85 12.10 -25.20
CA PHE A 176 6.01 12.69 -26.52
C PHE A 176 6.81 11.80 -27.47
N SER A 177 7.77 11.03 -26.95
CA SER A 177 8.56 10.09 -27.77
C SER A 177 7.74 8.91 -28.32
N ILE A 178 6.59 8.59 -27.73
CA ILE A 178 5.68 7.53 -28.19
C ILE A 178 4.74 8.04 -29.30
N HIS A 179 4.54 9.36 -29.39
CA HIS A 179 3.58 9.99 -30.30
C HIS A 179 4.23 10.78 -31.46
N GLN A 180 5.55 10.68 -31.62
CA GLN A 180 6.30 11.17 -32.79
C GLN A 180 6.55 10.03 -33.79
#